data_AF-A0A531D4R5-F1
#
_entry.id   AF-A0A531D4R5-F1
#
_cell.length_a   1.000
_cell.length_b   1.000
_cell.length_c   1.000
_cell.angle_alpha   90.00
_cell.angle_beta   90.00
_cell.angle_gamma   90.00
#
_symmetry.space_group_name_H-M   'P 1'
#
loop_
_entity.id
_entity.type
_entity.pdbx_description
1 polymer ?
#
loop_
_entity_poly.entity_id
_entity_poly.type
_entity_poly.pdbx_seq_one_letter_code
_entity_poly.pdbx_strand_id
1 'polypeptide(L)'
;MDDMADIATVLEKLLADNAGPVSIAAGIAELRAIGKAETDGELQSTVGTFAAERGRAIRFDRWATRAPLNNPVKDGKITPNAL
;
A
#
# COMPACT_ATOMS: atom_id res chain seq x y z
N MET A 1 -5.68 -24.84 -8.68
CA MET A 1 -4.49 -24.39 -9.41
C MET A 1 -4.99 -23.19 -10.21
N ASP A 2 -4.55 -21.93 -10.03
CA ASP A 2 -3.18 -21.43 -10.14
C ASP A 2 -3.03 -20.05 -9.43
N ASP A 3 -3.42 -19.95 -8.16
CA ASP A 3 -3.41 -18.69 -7.39
C ASP A 3 -2.04 -17.96 -7.39
N MET A 4 -0.93 -18.73 -7.38
CA MET A 4 0.44 -18.19 -7.49
C MET A 4 0.77 -17.69 -8.91
N ALA A 5 0.23 -18.32 -9.97
CA ALA A 5 0.48 -17.87 -11.34
C ALA A 5 -0.30 -16.57 -11.65
N ASP A 6 -1.47 -16.40 -11.04
CA ASP A 6 -2.26 -15.16 -11.12
C ASP A 6 -1.52 -13.99 -10.47
N ILE A 7 -0.96 -14.22 -9.27
CA ILE A 7 -0.09 -13.26 -8.57
C ILE A 7 1.08 -12.83 -9.46
N ALA A 8 1.83 -13.78 -10.00
CA ALA A 8 2.99 -13.49 -10.83
C ALA A 8 2.61 -12.72 -12.09
N THR A 9 1.53 -13.13 -12.77
CA THR A 9 1.05 -12.48 -14.00
C THR A 9 0.69 -11.03 -13.77
N VAL A 10 -0.02 -10.74 -12.68
CA VAL A 10 -0.44 -9.39 -12.32
C VAL A 10 0.76 -8.51 -11.96
N LEU A 11 1.68 -9.01 -11.14
CA LEU A 11 2.88 -8.25 -10.76
C LEU A 11 3.83 -8.04 -11.95
N GLU A 12 3.93 -9.00 -12.87
CA GLU A 12 4.66 -8.81 -14.14
C GLU A 12 4.04 -7.73 -15.00
N LYS A 13 2.70 -7.70 -15.10
CA LYS A 13 2.00 -6.66 -15.86
C LYS A 13 2.21 -5.28 -15.26
N LEU A 14 2.15 -5.17 -13.93
CA LEU A 14 2.47 -3.93 -13.20
C LEU A 14 3.90 -3.45 -13.49
N LEU A 15 4.86 -4.38 -13.55
CA LEU A 15 6.26 -4.10 -13.84
C LEU A 15 6.51 -3.73 -15.31
N ALA A 16 5.76 -4.33 -16.23
CA ALA A 16 5.80 -3.99 -17.66
C ALA A 16 5.27 -2.57 -17.90
N ASP A 17 4.23 -2.17 -17.17
CA ASP A 17 3.66 -0.82 -17.22
C ASP A 17 4.57 0.22 -16.54
N ASN A 18 5.37 -0.21 -15.55
CA ASN A 18 6.25 0.65 -14.78
C ASN A 18 7.71 0.15 -14.81
N ALA A 19 8.53 0.71 -15.70
CA ALA A 19 9.95 0.36 -15.84
C ALA A 19 10.84 0.68 -14.61
N GLY A 20 10.27 1.27 -13.56
CA GLY A 20 10.93 1.72 -12.34
C GLY A 20 10.94 0.68 -11.20
N PRO A 21 11.15 1.13 -9.95
CA PRO A 21 11.10 0.26 -8.78
C PRO A 21 9.67 -0.20 -8.47
N VAL A 22 9.53 -1.44 -7.97
CA VAL A 22 8.24 -2.05 -7.62
C VAL A 22 7.65 -1.34 -6.43
N SER A 23 6.50 -0.69 -6.59
CA SER A 23 5.81 -0.03 -5.49
C SER A 23 4.98 -1.03 -4.70
N ILE A 24 5.28 -1.20 -3.41
CA ILE A 24 4.55 -2.13 -2.51
C ILE A 24 3.04 -1.83 -2.52
N ALA A 25 2.65 -0.56 -2.41
CA ALA A 25 1.24 -0.16 -2.42
C ALA A 25 0.53 -0.52 -3.73
N ALA A 26 1.21 -0.37 -4.88
CA ALA A 26 0.65 -0.73 -6.18
C ALA A 26 0.52 -2.26 -6.31
N GLY A 27 1.53 -3.03 -5.87
CA GLY A 27 1.45 -4.48 -5.84
C GLY A 27 0.30 -4.99 -4.96
N ILE A 28 0.13 -4.43 -3.77
CA ILE A 28 -0.99 -4.79 -2.87
C ILE A 28 -2.34 -4.45 -3.50
N ALA A 29 -2.48 -3.28 -4.14
CA ALA A 29 -3.72 -2.88 -4.81
C ALA A 29 -4.12 -3.85 -5.93
N GLU A 30 -3.14 -4.26 -6.75
CA GLU A 30 -3.35 -5.23 -7.82
C GLU A 30 -3.72 -6.62 -7.27
N LEU A 31 -3.06 -7.07 -6.19
CA LEU A 31 -3.41 -8.32 -5.51
C LEU A 31 -4.83 -8.28 -4.92
N ARG A 32 -5.25 -7.13 -4.40
CA ARG A 32 -6.63 -6.94 -3.94
C ARG A 32 -7.63 -6.95 -5.10
N ALA A 33 -7.24 -6.43 -6.28
CA ALA A 33 -8.11 -6.41 -7.46
C ALA A 33 -8.42 -7.82 -7.98
N ILE A 34 -7.49 -8.77 -7.83
CA ILE A 34 -7.74 -10.19 -8.14
C ILE A 34 -8.40 -10.96 -6.99
N GLY A 35 -8.79 -10.28 -5.90
CA GLY A 35 -9.57 -10.87 -4.82
C GLY A 35 -8.75 -11.43 -3.66
N LYS A 36 -7.47 -11.09 -3.52
CA LYS A 36 -6.69 -11.53 -2.35
C LYS A 36 -7.20 -10.89 -1.06
N ALA A 37 -7.66 -11.74 -0.14
CA ALA A 37 -8.16 -11.34 1.18
C ALA A 37 -7.08 -11.34 2.28
N GLU A 38 -5.84 -11.64 1.91
CA GLU A 38 -4.68 -11.67 2.82
C GLU A 38 -4.42 -10.28 3.43
N THR A 39 -3.70 -10.26 4.55
CA THR A 39 -3.35 -9.01 5.24
C THR A 39 -2.33 -8.21 4.45
N ASP A 40 -2.27 -6.89 4.67
CA ASP A 40 -1.27 -6.03 4.02
C ASP A 40 0.17 -6.52 4.26
N GLY A 41 0.46 -7.11 5.42
CA GLY A 41 1.79 -7.66 5.73
C GLY A 41 2.14 -8.91 4.91
N GLU A 42 1.17 -9.80 4.69
CA GLU A 42 1.32 -10.98 3.85
C GLU A 42 1.51 -10.55 2.38
N LEU A 43 0.65 -9.65 1.90
CA LEU A 43 0.71 -9.13 0.53
C LEU A 43 2.03 -8.35 0.30
N GLN A 44 2.48 -7.57 1.26
CA GLN A 44 3.78 -6.90 1.20
C GLN A 44 4.93 -7.91 1.10
N SER A 45 4.90 -9.00 1.87
CA SER A 45 5.92 -10.04 1.83
C SER A 45 5.95 -10.74 0.46
N THR A 46 4.78 -11.01 -0.12
CA THR A 46 4.64 -11.57 -1.47
C THR A 46 5.21 -10.64 -2.55
N VAL A 47 4.83 -9.36 -2.53
CA VAL A 47 5.34 -8.35 -3.49
C VAL A 47 6.86 -8.18 -3.33
N GLY A 48 7.35 -8.17 -2.09
CA GLY A 48 8.78 -8.05 -1.80
C GLY A 48 9.59 -9.24 -2.31
N THR A 49 9.08 -10.45 -2.12
CA THR A 49 9.69 -11.69 -2.63
C THR A 49 9.76 -11.66 -4.15
N PHE A 50 8.65 -11.33 -4.82
CA PHE A 50 8.59 -11.23 -6.27
C PHE A 50 9.58 -10.19 -6.85
N ALA A 51 9.69 -9.02 -6.22
CA ALA A 51 10.64 -7.99 -6.65
C ALA A 51 12.11 -8.46 -6.49
N ALA A 52 12.42 -9.17 -5.40
CA ALA A 52 13.74 -9.77 -5.19
C ALA A 52 14.06 -10.85 -6.23
N GLU A 53 13.10 -11.73 -6.55
CA GLU A 53 13.25 -12.76 -7.59
C GLU A 53 13.49 -12.16 -8.98
N ARG A 54 12.87 -11.01 -9.27
CA ARG A 54 13.07 -10.28 -10.53
C ARG A 54 14.27 -9.34 -10.52
N GLY A 55 15.05 -9.31 -9.44
CA GLY A 55 16.22 -8.42 -9.31
C GLY A 55 15.86 -6.94 -9.38
N ARG A 56 14.65 -6.57 -8.97
CA ARG A 56 14.13 -5.20 -9.05
C ARG A 56 14.20 -4.51 -7.68
N ALA A 57 14.52 -3.23 -7.73
CA ALA A 57 14.46 -2.38 -6.54
C ALA A 57 13.00 -2.23 -6.07
N ILE A 58 12.79 -2.32 -4.76
CA ILE A 58 11.49 -2.09 -4.13
C ILE A 58 11.37 -0.62 -3.74
N ARG A 59 10.25 0.00 -4.09
CA ARG A 59 9.83 1.29 -3.56
C ARG A 59 8.84 1.06 -2.43
N PHE A 60 9.29 1.36 -1.22
CA PHE A 60 8.39 1.54 -0.08
C PHE A 60 7.69 2.89 -0.27
N ASP A 61 6.60 2.90 -1.03
CA ASP A 61 5.67 4.02 -0.98
C ASP A 61 5.13 4.04 0.45
N ARG A 62 5.57 5.03 1.23
CA ARG A 62 5.20 5.17 2.64
C ARG A 62 3.68 5.15 2.66
N TRP A 63 3.11 4.06 3.16
CA TRP A 63 1.71 4.01 3.55
C TRP A 63 1.50 5.21 4.46
N ALA A 64 0.95 6.29 3.92
CA ALA A 64 0.56 7.39 4.74
C ALA A 64 -0.52 6.78 5.62
N THR A 65 -0.20 6.58 6.89
CA THR A 65 -1.15 6.35 7.96
C THR A 65 -2.23 7.41 7.82
N ARG A 66 -3.28 7.13 7.05
CA ARG A 66 -4.50 7.92 6.99
C ARG A 66 -5.34 7.53 8.20
N ALA A 67 -4.76 7.74 9.38
CA ALA A 67 -5.54 8.45 10.37
C ALA A 67 -5.43 9.91 9.94
N PRO A 68 -6.51 10.59 9.47
CA PRO A 68 -6.53 12.01 9.73
C PRO A 68 -6.34 12.14 11.24
N LEU A 69 -5.36 12.91 11.68
CA LEU A 69 -5.34 13.47 13.03
C LEU A 69 -6.54 14.44 13.15
N ASN A 70 -7.76 13.94 12.95
CA ASN A 70 -8.99 14.64 13.18
C ASN A 70 -9.31 14.49 14.66
N ASN A 71 -8.56 15.24 15.48
CA ASN A 71 -9.09 15.66 16.76
C ASN A 71 -9.88 16.95 16.47
N PRO A 72 -11.22 16.93 16.35
CA PRO A 72 -11.97 18.17 16.38
C PRO A 72 -11.77 18.75 17.78
N VAL A 73 -10.98 19.81 17.89
CA VAL A 73 -11.02 20.68 19.07
C VAL A 73 -12.43 21.26 19.08
N LYS A 74 -13.32 20.62 19.85
CA LYS A 74 -14.69 21.07 20.05
C LYS A 74 -14.62 22.42 20.76
N ASP A 75 -14.90 23.47 20.00
CA ASP A 75 -15.50 24.74 20.44
C ASP A 75 -15.09 25.20 21.86
N GLY A 76 -13.81 25.50 22.03
CA GLY A 76 -13.33 26.22 23.20
C GLY A 76 -13.66 27.71 23.03
N LYS A 77 -14.88 28.10 23.40
CA LYS A 77 -15.28 29.51 23.54
C LYS A 77 -14.20 30.26 24.34
N ILE A 78 -13.41 31.08 23.67
CA ILE A 78 -12.62 32.12 24.33
C ILE A 78 -13.62 33.17 24.81
N THR A 79 -14.09 33.03 26.05
CA THR A 79 -14.66 34.16 26.79
C THR A 79 -13.50 35.01 27.29
N PRO A 80 -13.27 36.22 26.76
CA PRO A 80 -12.36 37.16 27.41
C PRO A 80 -13.05 37.59 28.72
N ASN A 81 -12.51 37.12 29.84
CA ASN A 81 -12.95 37.58 31.14
C ASN A 81 -12.55 39.05 31.27
N ALA A 82 -13.55 39.92 31.37
CA ALA A 82 -13.37 41.32 31.70
C ALA A 82 -12.93 41.42 33.17
N LEU A 83 -11.75 42.00 33.40
CA LEU A 83 -11.33 42.58 34.66
C LEU A 83 -10.87 44.01 34.38
#